data_AF-Q94FU7-F1
#
_entry.id   AF-Q94FU7-F1
#
_cell.length_a   1.000
_cell.length_b   1.000
_cell.length_c   1.000
_cell.angle_alpha   90.00
_cell.angle_beta   90.00
_cell.angle_gamma   90.00
#
_symmetry.space_group_name_H-M   'P 1'
#
loop_
_entity.id
_entity.type
_entity.pdbx_description
1 polymer ?
#
loop_
_entity_poly.entity_id
_entity_poly.type
_entity_poly.pdbx_seq_one_letter_code
_entity_poly.pdbx_strand_id
1 'polypeptide(L)'
;LETVAAVPGMVGGMLLHLKSLRKLEQSGGWIKALLEEAENERMHLMTMVELVQPKWYERLLVLAVQGVFFNSFFVLYVLSPKLAHRIVGYLEEEAIHSYTEYLKDIDSGAIKNIPAPAIAIDYWRLPKDATLKDVITVVRADEA
;
A
#
# COMPACT_ATOMS: atom_id res chain seq x y z
N LEU A 1 0.70 -1.69 7.83
CA LEU A 1 0.81 -2.91 6.99
C LEU A 1 1.42 -2.55 5.63
N GLU A 2 1.37 -1.26 5.32
CA GLU A 2 1.83 -0.58 4.11
C GLU A 2 3.28 -0.88 3.69
N THR A 3 4.18 -1.18 4.65
CA THR A 3 5.57 -1.58 4.33
C THR A 3 5.64 -2.91 3.59
N VAL A 4 4.60 -3.74 3.70
CA VAL A 4 4.44 -5.04 3.04
C VAL A 4 3.51 -4.91 1.83
N ALA A 5 2.46 -4.09 1.92
CA ALA A 5 1.48 -3.88 0.86
C ALA A 5 2.09 -3.22 -0.40
N ALA A 6 3.15 -2.42 -0.27
CA ALA A 6 3.87 -1.87 -1.43
C ALA A 6 4.73 -2.90 -2.21
N VAL A 7 4.92 -4.12 -1.71
CA VAL A 7 5.82 -5.13 -2.31
C VAL A 7 5.21 -5.85 -3.52
N PRO A 8 3.96 -6.34 -3.48
CA PRO A 8 3.34 -7.07 -4.58
C PRO A 8 3.34 -6.36 -5.94
N GLY A 9 2.85 -5.12 -5.98
CA GLY A 9 2.85 -4.31 -7.20
C GLY A 9 4.26 -4.13 -7.79
N MET A 10 5.26 -3.90 -6.93
CA MET A 10 6.66 -3.78 -7.36
C MET A 10 7.19 -5.09 -7.96
N VAL A 11 6.96 -6.23 -7.30
CA VAL A 11 7.40 -7.54 -7.78
C VAL A 11 6.72 -7.90 -9.10
N GLY A 12 5.39 -7.73 -9.17
CA GLY A 12 4.61 -8.02 -10.37
C GLY A 12 4.99 -7.12 -11.55
N GLY A 13 5.10 -5.82 -11.31
CA GLY A 13 5.54 -4.83 -12.30
C GLY A 13 6.94 -5.14 -12.83
N MET A 14 7.90 -5.43 -11.95
CA MET A 14 9.26 -5.83 -12.33
C MET A 14 9.27 -7.10 -13.19
N LEU A 15 8.57 -8.16 -12.76
CA LEU A 15 8.56 -9.44 -13.48
C LEU A 15 7.89 -9.31 -14.86
N LEU A 16 6.80 -8.56 -14.96
CA LEU A 16 6.15 -8.26 -16.24
C LEU A 16 7.03 -7.39 -17.13
N HIS A 17 7.74 -6.41 -16.56
CA HIS A 17 8.69 -5.57 -17.29
C HIS A 17 9.81 -6.40 -17.91
N LEU A 18 10.48 -7.24 -17.13
CA LEU A 18 11.53 -8.12 -17.64
C LEU A 18 11.00 -9.13 -18.67
N LYS A 19 9.77 -9.63 -18.48
CA LYS A 19 9.11 -10.50 -19.46
C LYS A 19 8.81 -9.78 -20.78
N SER A 20 8.35 -8.53 -20.73
CA SER A 20 8.10 -7.70 -21.91
C SER A 20 9.39 -7.46 -22.69
N LEU A 21 10.46 -7.06 -22.00
CA LEU A 21 11.78 -6.83 -22.61
C LEU A 21 12.34 -8.08 -23.29
N ARG A 22 12.35 -9.23 -22.61
CA ARG A 22 12.94 -10.46 -23.17
C ARG A 22 12.13 -11.06 -24.32
N LYS A 23 10.84 -10.73 -24.42
CA LYS A 23 9.95 -11.19 -25.49
C LYS A 23 9.71 -10.16 -26.59
N LEU A 24 10.10 -8.91 -26.36
CA LEU A 24 9.79 -7.77 -27.24
C LEU A 24 8.27 -7.61 -27.47
N GLU A 25 7.48 -7.87 -26.44
CA GLU A 25 6.00 -7.84 -26.47
C GLU A 25 5.45 -6.70 -25.60
N GLN A 26 4.35 -6.09 -26.02
CA GLN A 26 3.64 -5.09 -25.23
C GLN A 26 2.96 -5.71 -24.00
N SER A 27 2.96 -5.00 -22.87
CA SER A 27 2.37 -5.46 -21.62
C SER A 27 0.95 -4.95 -21.37
N GLY A 28 0.33 -4.25 -22.32
CA GLY A 28 -1.05 -3.78 -22.22
C GLY A 28 -1.37 -2.87 -21.02
N GLY A 29 -0.39 -2.10 -20.53
CA GLY A 29 -0.56 -1.18 -19.39
C GLY A 29 -0.34 -1.79 -18.00
N TRP A 30 -0.30 -3.12 -17.88
CA TRP A 30 -0.19 -3.81 -16.58
C TRP A 30 1.03 -3.42 -15.75
N ILE A 31 2.19 -3.20 -16.37
CA ILE A 31 3.40 -2.77 -15.66
C ILE A 31 3.15 -1.44 -14.95
N LYS A 32 2.53 -0.47 -15.65
CA LYS A 32 2.28 0.85 -15.12
C LYS A 32 1.30 0.77 -13.93
N ALA A 33 0.20 0.06 -14.10
CA ALA A 33 -0.80 -0.12 -13.04
C ALA A 33 -0.18 -0.69 -11.76
N LEU A 34 0.62 -1.76 -11.85
CA LEU A 34 1.23 -2.39 -10.68
C LEU A 34 2.30 -1.51 -10.01
N LEU A 35 3.02 -0.70 -10.78
CA LEU A 35 3.99 0.23 -10.20
C LEU A 35 3.31 1.46 -9.56
N GLU A 36 2.17 1.91 -10.11
CA GLU A 36 1.33 2.95 -9.52
C GLU A 36 0.68 2.45 -8.21
N GLU A 37 0.22 1.20 -8.16
CA GLU A 37 -0.26 0.52 -6.94
C GLU A 37 0.83 0.49 -5.86
N ALA A 38 2.03 0.00 -6.20
CA ALA A 38 3.16 -0.01 -5.26
C ALA A 38 3.56 1.39 -4.77
N GLU A 39 3.41 2.41 -5.62
CA GLU A 39 3.62 3.81 -5.21
C GLU A 39 2.50 4.31 -4.30
N ASN A 40 1.24 3.99 -4.59
CA ASN A 40 0.09 4.37 -3.77
C ASN A 40 0.23 3.83 -2.35
N GLU A 41 0.54 2.55 -2.20
CA GLU A 41 0.83 1.88 -0.92
C GLU A 41 1.99 2.52 -0.17
N ARG A 42 3.05 2.90 -0.89
CA ARG A 42 4.17 3.66 -0.31
C ARG A 42 3.70 5.04 0.20
N MET A 43 2.75 5.69 -0.48
CA MET A 43 2.21 6.97 -0.05
C MET A 43 1.30 6.85 1.17
N HIS A 44 0.59 5.74 1.34
CA HIS A 44 -0.11 5.41 2.59
C HIS A 44 0.90 5.33 3.74
N LEU A 45 1.99 4.57 3.57
CA LEU A 45 3.07 4.47 4.57
C LEU A 45 3.64 5.84 4.94
N MET A 46 4.03 6.63 3.94
CA MET A 46 4.67 7.93 4.19
C MET A 46 3.73 8.90 4.92
N THR A 47 2.44 8.82 4.65
CA THR A 47 1.40 9.57 5.37
C THR A 47 1.34 9.16 6.85
N MET A 48 1.38 7.86 7.14
CA MET A 48 1.34 7.37 8.53
C MET A 48 2.62 7.71 9.30
N VAL A 49 3.78 7.75 8.64
CA VAL A 49 5.05 8.11 9.27
C VAL A 49 5.08 9.57 9.74
N GLU A 50 4.42 10.49 9.04
CA GLU A 50 4.23 11.88 9.50
C GLU A 50 3.43 11.96 10.82
N LEU A 51 2.55 10.99 11.06
CA LEU A 51 1.73 10.92 12.28
C LEU A 51 2.47 10.21 13.43
N VAL A 52 3.14 9.10 13.13
CA VAL A 52 3.79 8.24 14.11
C VAL A 52 5.17 7.83 13.61
N GLN A 53 6.21 8.36 14.26
CA GLN A 53 7.59 8.04 13.93
C GLN A 53 7.99 6.65 14.46
N PRO A 54 8.45 5.73 13.60
CA PRO A 54 8.79 4.37 14.02
C PRO A 54 10.09 4.35 14.82
N LYS A 55 10.10 3.56 15.88
CA LYS A 55 11.27 3.28 16.72
C LYS A 55 12.26 2.37 15.98
N TRP A 56 13.50 2.33 16.46
CA TRP A 56 14.57 1.57 15.80
C TRP A 56 14.25 0.05 15.67
N TYR A 57 13.57 -0.53 16.66
CA TYR A 57 13.21 -1.95 16.63
C TYR A 57 12.06 -2.25 15.66
N GLU A 58 11.13 -1.31 15.48
CA GLU A 58 10.07 -1.41 14.45
C GLU A 58 10.68 -1.37 13.05
N ARG A 59 11.69 -0.52 12.84
CA ARG A 59 12.45 -0.49 11.57
C ARG A 59 13.17 -1.81 11.31
N LEU A 60 13.77 -2.42 12.34
CA LEU A 60 14.40 -3.74 12.22
C LEU A 60 13.37 -4.83 11.90
N LEU A 61 12.19 -4.77 12.53
CA LEU A 61 11.08 -5.69 12.23
C LEU A 61 10.63 -5.54 10.78
N VAL A 62 10.46 -4.30 10.28
CA VAL A 62 10.12 -4.03 8.88
C VAL A 62 11.15 -4.65 7.94
N LEU A 63 12.45 -4.47 8.21
CA LEU A 63 13.51 -5.06 7.39
C LEU A 63 13.42 -6.59 7.34
N ALA A 64 13.21 -7.23 8.49
CA ALA A 64 13.08 -8.69 8.57
C ALA A 64 11.84 -9.20 7.81
N VAL A 65 10.68 -8.56 8.03
CA VAL A 65 9.42 -8.93 7.37
C VAL A 65 9.52 -8.71 5.86
N GLN A 66 10.06 -7.58 5.40
CA GLN A 66 10.28 -7.33 3.97
C GLN A 66 11.22 -8.36 3.35
N GLY A 67 12.32 -8.71 4.03
CA GLY A 67 13.24 -9.74 3.57
C GLY A 67 12.55 -11.10 3.34
N VAL A 68 11.69 -11.52 4.26
CA VAL A 68 10.95 -12.80 4.11
C VAL A 68 9.85 -12.68 3.06
N PHE A 69 9.02 -11.63 3.14
CA PHE A 69 7.84 -11.47 2.31
C PHE A 69 8.20 -11.25 0.85
N PHE A 70 9.17 -10.38 0.55
CA PHE A 70 9.63 -10.13 -0.81
C PHE A 70 10.06 -11.42 -1.50
N ASN A 71 10.94 -12.21 -0.86
CA ASN A 71 11.45 -13.46 -1.44
C ASN A 71 10.32 -14.48 -1.64
N SER A 72 9.44 -14.63 -0.65
CA SER A 72 8.32 -15.58 -0.73
C SER A 72 7.33 -15.18 -1.82
N PHE A 73 6.97 -13.90 -1.91
CA PHE A 73 6.04 -13.38 -2.90
C PHE A 73 6.66 -13.42 -4.31
N PHE A 74 7.96 -13.14 -4.46
CA PHE A 74 8.68 -13.30 -5.72
C PHE A 74 8.60 -14.73 -6.26
N VAL A 75 8.93 -15.72 -5.42
CA VAL A 75 8.84 -17.14 -5.80
C VAL A 75 7.41 -17.50 -6.16
N LEU A 76 6.43 -17.09 -5.35
CA LEU A 76 5.02 -17.31 -5.61
C LEU A 76 4.58 -16.71 -6.95
N TYR A 77 4.96 -15.48 -7.27
CA TYR A 77 4.57 -14.82 -8.51
C TYR A 77 5.20 -15.51 -9.73
N VAL A 78 6.44 -15.98 -9.63
CA VAL A 78 7.08 -16.76 -10.69
C VAL A 78 6.34 -18.09 -10.93
N LEU A 79 5.88 -18.75 -9.85
CA LEU A 79 5.16 -20.02 -9.94
C LEU A 79 3.71 -19.86 -10.41
N SER A 80 3.01 -18.85 -9.90
CA SER A 80 1.59 -18.60 -10.18
C SER A 80 1.22 -17.13 -9.96
N PRO A 81 1.28 -16.28 -11.01
CA PRO A 81 0.81 -14.90 -10.93
C PRO A 81 -0.66 -14.80 -10.54
N LYS A 82 -1.49 -15.77 -10.96
CA LYS A 82 -2.92 -15.80 -10.63
C LYS A 82 -3.17 -15.97 -9.13
N LEU A 83 -2.39 -16.84 -8.48
CA LEU A 83 -2.47 -17.03 -7.03
C LEU A 83 -1.91 -15.80 -6.29
N ALA A 84 -0.80 -15.23 -6.77
CA ALA A 84 -0.22 -14.02 -6.19
C ALA A 84 -1.22 -12.86 -6.17
N HIS A 85 -1.87 -12.56 -7.31
CA HIS A 85 -2.92 -11.54 -7.41
C HIS A 85 -4.12 -11.84 -6.53
N ARG A 86 -4.53 -13.11 -6.41
CA ARG A 86 -5.64 -13.49 -5.52
C ARG A 86 -5.32 -13.27 -4.05
N ILE A 87 -4.07 -13.50 -3.64
CA ILE A 87 -3.63 -13.21 -2.26
C ILE A 87 -3.64 -11.71 -2.00
N VAL A 88 -3.17 -10.89 -2.94
CA VAL A 88 -3.23 -9.42 -2.81
C VAL A 88 -4.67 -8.95 -2.63
N GLY A 89 -5.61 -9.40 -3.46
CA GLY A 89 -7.02 -9.03 -3.29
C GLY A 89 -7.61 -9.42 -1.92
N TYR A 90 -7.16 -10.53 -1.31
CA TYR A 90 -7.57 -10.85 0.07
C TYR A 90 -6.91 -9.94 1.13
N LEU A 91 -5.70 -9.45 0.87
CA LEU A 91 -5.05 -8.47 1.77
C LEU A 91 -5.78 -7.12 1.70
N GLU A 92 -6.18 -6.69 0.51
CA GLU A 92 -6.99 -5.48 0.28
C GLU A 92 -8.36 -5.59 0.97
N GLU A 93 -9.05 -6.74 0.87
CA GLU A 93 -10.31 -6.98 1.59
C GLU A 93 -10.15 -6.78 3.12
N GLU A 94 -9.06 -7.27 3.70
CA GLU A 94 -8.72 -7.07 5.12
C GLU A 94 -8.30 -5.62 5.43
N ALA A 95 -7.66 -4.93 4.49
CA ALA A 95 -7.31 -3.52 4.61
C ALA A 95 -8.57 -2.64 4.67
N ILE A 96 -9.54 -2.86 3.77
CA ILE A 96 -10.84 -2.16 3.79
C ILE A 96 -11.54 -2.33 5.13
N HIS A 97 -11.55 -3.55 5.67
CA HIS A 97 -12.12 -3.83 6.99
C HIS A 97 -11.38 -3.04 8.09
N SER A 98 -10.05 -3.07 8.08
CA SER A 98 -9.20 -2.39 9.07
C SER A 98 -9.39 -0.87 9.06
N TYR A 99 -9.42 -0.24 7.89
CA TYR A 99 -9.68 1.19 7.77
C TYR A 99 -11.12 1.57 8.13
N THR A 100 -12.09 0.67 7.91
CA THR A 100 -13.46 0.87 8.35
C THR A 100 -13.56 0.89 9.88
N GLU A 101 -12.85 0.00 10.57
CA GLU A 101 -12.75 0.04 12.04
C GLU A 101 -12.03 1.31 12.51
N TYR A 102 -10.95 1.72 11.83
CA TYR A 102 -10.25 2.96 12.16
C TYR A 102 -11.17 4.19 12.08
N LEU A 103 -12.03 4.27 11.06
CA LEU A 103 -13.01 5.36 10.93
C LEU A 103 -14.04 5.34 12.08
N LYS A 104 -14.48 4.16 12.53
CA LYS A 104 -15.38 4.04 13.69
C LYS A 104 -14.70 4.50 14.98
N ASP A 105 -13.40 4.22 15.14
CA ASP A 105 -12.63 4.68 16.29
C ASP A 105 -12.44 6.21 16.30
N ILE A 106 -12.31 6.84 15.12
CA ILE A 106 -12.35 8.30 15.01
C ILE A 106 -13.74 8.84 15.40
N ASP A 107 -14.80 8.25 14.85
CA ASP A 107 -16.18 8.73 15.06
C ASP A 107 -16.68 8.55 16.48
N SER A 108 -16.21 7.52 17.19
CA SER A 108 -16.48 7.32 18.62
C SER A 108 -15.62 8.19 19.55
N GLY A 109 -14.60 8.86 19.00
CA GLY A 109 -13.64 9.67 19.75
C GLY A 109 -12.54 8.88 20.45
N ALA A 110 -12.44 7.56 20.20
CA ALA A 110 -11.32 6.74 20.66
C ALA A 110 -9.99 7.17 20.03
N ILE A 111 -10.03 7.61 18.76
CA ILE A 111 -8.91 8.24 18.06
C ILE A 111 -9.22 9.71 17.81
N LYS A 112 -8.26 10.58 18.13
CA LYS A 112 -8.41 12.03 17.92
C LYS A 112 -8.36 12.37 16.43
N ASN A 113 -9.39 13.04 15.93
CA ASN A 113 -9.39 13.59 14.56
C ASN A 113 -8.51 14.85 14.48
N ILE A 114 -7.26 14.68 14.09
CA ILE A 114 -6.26 15.76 13.94
C ILE A 114 -6.23 16.30 12.51
N PRO A 115 -5.61 17.48 12.25
CA PRO A 115 -5.39 17.96 10.89
C PRO A 115 -4.59 16.95 10.04
N ALA A 116 -4.93 16.85 8.76
CA ALA A 116 -4.26 15.97 7.81
C ALA A 116 -2.79 16.38 7.60
N PRO A 117 -1.86 15.41 7.45
CA PRO A 117 -0.49 15.71 7.03
C PRO A 117 -0.44 16.39 5.67
N ALA A 118 0.51 17.32 5.48
CA ALA A 118 0.68 18.04 4.22
C ALA A 118 0.92 17.09 3.02
N ILE A 119 1.68 16.02 3.24
CA ILE A 119 1.93 14.99 2.20
C ILE A 119 0.63 14.36 1.69
N ALA A 120 -0.34 14.12 2.57
CA ALA A 120 -1.62 13.53 2.21
C ALA A 120 -2.51 14.55 1.46
N ILE A 121 -2.53 15.79 1.94
CA ILE A 121 -3.23 16.89 1.27
C ILE A 121 -2.73 17.06 -0.17
N ASP A 122 -1.42 17.06 -0.35
CA ASP A 122 -0.81 17.25 -1.68
C ASP A 122 -1.04 16.04 -2.60
N TYR A 123 -0.90 14.81 -2.07
CA TYR A 123 -1.02 13.58 -2.86
C TYR A 123 -2.47 13.30 -3.29
N TRP A 124 -3.42 13.30 -2.34
CA TRP A 124 -4.85 13.07 -2.64
C TRP A 124 -5.61 14.36 -3.02
N ARG A 125 -4.92 15.50 -3.09
CA ARG A 125 -5.49 16.82 -3.43
C ARG A 125 -6.67 17.20 -2.53
N LEU A 126 -6.52 16.95 -1.23
CA LEU A 126 -7.55 17.24 -0.24
C LEU A 126 -7.69 18.75 0.02
N PRO A 127 -8.82 19.21 0.58
CA PRO A 127 -8.94 20.56 1.12
C PRO A 127 -7.85 20.84 2.17
N LYS A 128 -7.44 22.12 2.30
CA LYS A 128 -6.37 22.51 3.25
C LYS A 128 -6.73 22.33 4.72
N ASP A 129 -8.02 22.29 5.01
CA ASP A 129 -8.61 22.04 6.33
C ASP A 129 -9.01 20.57 6.54
N ALA A 130 -8.58 19.68 5.63
CA ALA A 130 -8.82 18.25 5.75
C ALA A 130 -8.27 17.68 7.06
N THR A 131 -8.94 16.65 7.53
CA THR A 131 -8.66 15.97 8.80
C THR A 131 -8.17 14.55 8.57
N LEU A 132 -7.69 13.91 9.65
CA LEU A 132 -7.29 12.50 9.63
C LEU A 132 -8.42 11.60 9.11
N LYS A 133 -9.68 11.88 9.47
CA LYS A 133 -10.83 11.16 8.95
C LYS A 133 -10.91 11.20 7.41
N ASP A 134 -10.65 12.36 6.81
CA ASP A 134 -10.71 12.53 5.36
C ASP A 134 -9.59 11.73 4.68
N VAL A 135 -8.39 11.73 5.28
CA VAL A 135 -7.24 10.93 4.82
C VAL A 135 -7.56 9.44 4.87
N ILE A 136 -8.07 8.92 6.00
CA ILE A 136 -8.40 7.49 6.12
C ILE A 136 -9.53 7.11 5.15
N THR A 137 -10.45 8.03 4.86
CA THR A 137 -11.53 7.78 3.89
C THR A 137 -11.01 7.58 2.48
N VAL A 138 -10.06 8.41 2.03
CA VAL A 138 -9.47 8.27 0.68
C VAL A 138 -8.49 7.09 0.60
N VAL A 139 -7.73 6.82 1.67
CA VAL A 139 -6.87 5.64 1.76
C VAL A 139 -7.70 4.37 1.62
N ARG A 140 -8.80 4.23 2.37
CA ARG A 140 -9.72 3.08 2.22
C ARG A 140 -10.31 2.96 0.81
N ALA A 141 -10.49 4.08 0.11
CA ALA A 141 -11.03 4.07 -1.25
C ALA A 141 -9.98 3.62 -2.28
N ASP A 142 -8.69 3.79 -2.00
CA ASP A 142 -7.61 3.24 -2.84
C ASP A 142 -7.53 1.71 -2.73
N GLU A 143 -7.92 1.14 -1.58
CA GLU A 143 -7.91 -0.31 -1.27
C GLU A 143 -9.10 -1.08 -1.88
N ALA A 144 -10.06 -0.41 -2.52
CA ALA A 144 -11.37 -0.97 -2.93
C ALA A 144 -11.57 -1.00 -4.45
#